data_AF-A0A319DF16-F1
#
_entry.id   AF-A0A319DF16-F1
#
_cell.length_a   1.000
_cell.length_b   1.000
_cell.length_c   1.000
_cell.angle_alpha   90.00
_cell.angle_beta   90.00
_cell.angle_gamma   90.00
#
_symmetry.space_group_name_H-M   'P 1'
#
loop_
_entity.id
_entity.type
_entity.pdbx_description
1 polymer ?
#
loop_
_entity_poly.entity_id
_entity_poly.type
_entity_poly.pdbx_seq_one_letter_code
_entity_poly.pdbx_strand_id
1 'polypeptide(L)'
;MDYPCVKLFSGENLSFSWTSSFKEVRDPDLEAFLHQCCTAISSIKTELKQRRKQPRRSRPKIFEEHRERLGTCAAGIETSQELNDEQAKQAKIAVEIITTSQTTRFEKTYQDILNDISRLCGPELVLLCAAALGKHKISHLNKRDRLHLLDHLKKKESELKVSRLAALVDVYKIPKSLFKVSIINSLLSGVFYIYK
;
A
#
# COMPACT_ATOMS: atom_id res chain seq x y z
N MET A 1 1.54 -14.74 9.96
CA MET A 1 0.21 -14.36 9.46
C MET A 1 -0.08 -15.31 8.31
N ASP A 2 -1.04 -16.22 8.46
CA ASP A 2 -1.46 -17.08 7.35
C ASP A 2 -2.24 -16.23 6.35
N TYR A 3 -1.58 -15.86 5.25
CA TYR A 3 -2.25 -15.22 4.14
C TYR A 3 -3.13 -16.24 3.43
N PRO A 4 -4.31 -15.85 2.93
CA PRO A 4 -5.06 -16.70 2.02
C PRO A 4 -4.19 -16.94 0.78
N CYS A 5 -3.60 -18.12 0.68
CA CYS A 5 -2.85 -18.56 -0.48
C CYS A 5 -3.81 -19.30 -1.42
N VAL A 6 -3.76 -18.96 -2.70
CA VAL A 6 -4.46 -19.72 -3.73
C VAL A 6 -3.50 -20.81 -4.16
N LYS A 7 -3.76 -22.05 -3.74
CA LYS A 7 -3.08 -23.24 -4.29
C LYS A 7 -3.79 -23.63 -5.57
N LEU A 8 -3.02 -23.76 -6.64
CA LEU A 8 -3.55 -24.07 -7.96
C LEU A 8 -3.06 -25.47 -8.32
N PHE A 9 -3.99 -26.30 -8.79
CA PHE A 9 -3.75 -27.70 -9.10
C PHE A 9 -3.78 -27.88 -10.62
N SER A 10 -2.68 -28.38 -11.19
CA SER A 10 -2.73 -28.97 -12.52
C SER A 10 -3.36 -30.37 -12.41
N GLY A 11 -4.05 -30.82 -13.46
CA GLY A 11 -4.70 -32.14 -13.52
C GLY A 11 -3.75 -33.33 -13.30
N GLU A 12 -2.44 -33.10 -13.31
CA GLU A 12 -1.38 -34.07 -13.04
C GLU A 12 -0.87 -34.07 -11.57
N ASN A 13 -1.69 -33.66 -10.59
CA ASN A 13 -1.34 -33.63 -9.14
C ASN A 13 -0.21 -32.65 -8.74
N LEU A 14 0.17 -31.73 -9.62
CA LEU A 14 1.14 -30.70 -9.28
C LEU A 14 0.43 -29.49 -8.66
N SER A 15 0.66 -29.27 -7.36
CA SER A 15 0.19 -28.08 -6.66
C SER A 15 1.28 -27.01 -6.69
N PHE A 16 1.00 -25.88 -7.33
CA PHE A 16 1.94 -24.76 -7.36
C PHE A 16 1.44 -23.63 -6.47
N SER A 17 2.32 -23.14 -5.61
CA SER A 17 2.17 -21.82 -4.99
C SER A 17 2.75 -20.78 -5.93
N TRP A 18 2.11 -19.61 -6.04
CA TRP A 18 2.64 -18.41 -6.69
C TRP A 18 4.04 -17.97 -6.22
N THR A 19 4.52 -18.48 -5.07
CA THR A 19 5.88 -18.29 -4.54
C THR A 19 6.89 -19.34 -5.00
N SER A 20 6.46 -20.35 -5.75
CA SER A 20 7.30 -21.47 -6.19
C SER A 20 8.08 -21.10 -7.44
N SER A 21 9.26 -21.69 -7.60
CA SER A 21 10.00 -21.63 -8.85
C SER A 21 9.23 -22.36 -9.95
N PHE A 22 9.04 -21.72 -11.11
CA PHE A 22 8.39 -22.32 -12.28
C PHE A 22 9.36 -23.10 -13.19
N LYS A 23 10.62 -23.29 -12.76
CA LYS A 23 11.67 -23.96 -13.56
C LYS A 23 11.34 -25.38 -14.01
N GLU A 24 10.45 -26.06 -13.30
CA GLU A 24 10.06 -27.46 -13.58
C GLU A 24 8.71 -27.55 -14.32
N VAL A 25 8.07 -26.42 -14.61
CA VAL A 25 6.77 -26.38 -15.29
C VAL A 25 7.00 -26.22 -16.79
N ARG A 26 6.33 -27.02 -17.61
CA ARG A 26 6.44 -26.93 -19.06
C ARG A 26 5.80 -25.65 -19.57
N ASP A 27 6.33 -25.07 -20.64
CA ASP A 27 5.80 -23.84 -21.24
C ASP A 27 4.30 -23.89 -21.57
N PRO A 28 3.74 -25.00 -22.14
CA PRO A 28 2.29 -25.06 -22.41
C PRO A 28 1.44 -25.01 -21.14
N ASP A 29 1.92 -25.58 -20.04
CA ASP A 29 1.23 -25.54 -18.74
C ASP A 29 1.26 -24.13 -18.16
N LEU A 30 2.38 -23.40 -18.34
CA LEU A 30 2.51 -21.99 -17.94
C LEU A 30 1.61 -21.06 -18.77
N GLU A 31 1.50 -21.29 -20.08
CA GLU A 31 0.59 -20.54 -20.95
C GLU A 31 -0.87 -20.78 -20.59
N ALA A 32 -1.26 -22.04 -20.40
CA ALA A 32 -2.60 -22.39 -19.94
C ALA A 32 -2.92 -21.76 -18.58
N PHE A 33 -1.95 -21.75 -17.68
CA PHE A 33 -2.05 -21.10 -16.38
C PHE A 33 -2.24 -19.58 -16.50
N LEU A 34 -1.42 -18.91 -17.30
CA LEU A 34 -1.54 -17.48 -17.55
C LEU A 34 -2.93 -17.14 -18.11
N HIS A 35 -3.43 -17.94 -19.05
CA HIS A 35 -4.76 -17.78 -19.62
C HIS A 35 -5.87 -17.91 -18.56
N GLN A 36 -5.78 -18.89 -17.66
CA GLN A 36 -6.72 -19.04 -16.54
C GLN A 36 -6.66 -17.85 -15.58
N CYS A 37 -5.46 -17.35 -15.24
CA CYS A 37 -5.31 -16.15 -14.42
C CYS A 37 -5.96 -14.93 -15.08
N CYS A 38 -5.70 -14.69 -16.38
CA CYS A 38 -6.30 -13.61 -17.14
C CYS A 38 -7.83 -13.70 -17.16
N THR A 39 -8.38 -14.91 -17.31
CA THR A 39 -9.82 -15.17 -17.26
C THR A 39 -10.41 -14.86 -15.89
N ALA A 40 -9.79 -15.38 -14.82
CA ALA A 40 -10.22 -15.13 -13.44
C ALA A 40 -10.18 -13.63 -13.11
N ILE A 41 -9.09 -12.94 -13.47
CA ILE A 41 -8.95 -11.48 -13.32
C ILE A 41 -10.09 -10.75 -14.05
N SER A 42 -10.42 -11.17 -15.27
CA SER A 42 -11.47 -10.54 -16.08
C SER A 42 -12.86 -10.75 -15.49
N SER A 43 -13.14 -11.95 -14.97
CA SER A 43 -14.37 -12.27 -14.25
C SER A 43 -14.50 -11.43 -12.98
N ILE A 44 -13.45 -11.37 -12.15
CA ILE A 44 -13.41 -10.54 -10.94
C ILE A 44 -13.60 -9.06 -11.28
N LYS A 45 -12.91 -8.55 -12.31
CA LYS A 45 -13.07 -7.16 -12.77
C LYS A 45 -14.53 -6.87 -13.18
N THR A 46 -15.17 -7.81 -13.85
CA THR A 46 -16.57 -7.68 -14.30
C THR A 46 -17.53 -7.68 -13.12
N GLU A 47 -17.39 -8.62 -12.19
CA GLU A 47 -18.15 -8.69 -10.94
C GLU A 47 -17.98 -7.41 -10.10
N LEU A 48 -16.74 -6.91 -9.97
CA LEU A 48 -16.47 -5.65 -9.27
C LEU A 48 -17.12 -4.45 -9.96
N LYS A 49 -17.19 -4.42 -11.29
CA LYS A 49 -17.93 -3.39 -12.03
C LYS A 49 -19.43 -3.49 -11.77
N GLN A 50 -20.01 -4.69 -11.77
CA GLN A 50 -21.42 -4.90 -11.45
C GLN A 50 -21.76 -4.44 -10.01
N ARG A 51 -20.95 -4.83 -9.02
CA ARG A 51 -21.08 -4.39 -7.62
C ARG A 51 -20.79 -2.90 -7.39
N ARG A 52 -20.24 -2.19 -8.38
CA ARG A 52 -20.09 -0.72 -8.37
C ARG A 52 -21.32 -0.01 -8.93
N LYS A 53 -22.07 -0.66 -9.84
CA LYS A 53 -23.33 -0.16 -10.41
C LYS A 53 -24.53 -0.33 -9.47
N GLN A 54 -24.47 -1.29 -8.55
CA GLN A 54 -25.41 -1.32 -7.43
C GLN A 54 -25.26 -0.05 -6.58
N PRO A 55 -26.36 0.51 -6.03
CA PRO A 55 -26.31 1.65 -5.13
C PRO A 55 -25.52 1.24 -3.91
N ARG A 56 -24.23 1.58 -3.89
CA ARG A 56 -23.41 1.35 -2.72
C ARG A 56 -23.96 2.25 -1.63
N ARG A 57 -24.30 1.66 -0.48
CA ARG A 57 -24.34 2.37 0.80
C ARG A 57 -23.18 3.36 0.79
N SER A 58 -23.53 4.63 0.96
CA SER A 58 -22.66 5.82 0.92
C SER A 58 -21.20 5.48 1.22
N ARG A 59 -20.27 5.95 0.37
CA ARG A 59 -18.83 5.91 0.69
C ARG A 59 -18.68 6.34 2.16
N PRO A 60 -17.94 5.58 2.99
CA PRO A 60 -17.80 5.94 4.40
C PRO A 60 -17.28 7.37 4.48
N LYS A 61 -18.03 8.26 5.14
CA LYS A 61 -17.72 9.69 5.31
C LYS A 61 -16.26 9.92 5.75
N ILE A 62 -15.73 8.97 6.53
CA ILE A 62 -14.37 8.91 7.05
C ILE A 62 -13.29 8.90 5.95
N PHE A 63 -13.54 8.22 4.83
CA PHE A 63 -12.51 8.10 3.79
C PHE A 63 -12.35 9.37 2.96
N GLU A 64 -13.44 10.08 2.68
CA GLU A 64 -13.35 11.40 2.03
C GLU A 64 -12.67 12.41 2.97
N GLU A 65 -12.94 12.35 4.28
CA GLU A 65 -12.21 13.16 5.27
C GLU A 65 -10.70 12.88 5.24
N HIS A 66 -10.27 11.62 5.12
CA HIS A 66 -8.85 11.29 5.03
C HIS A 66 -8.20 11.86 3.76
N ARG A 67 -8.91 11.84 2.63
CA ARG A 67 -8.42 12.40 1.36
C ARG A 67 -8.25 13.91 1.45
N GLU A 68 -9.26 14.58 1.98
CA GLU A 68 -9.23 16.03 2.18
C GLU A 68 -8.06 16.41 3.09
N ARG A 69 -7.87 15.71 4.22
CA ARG A 69 -6.73 15.98 5.12
C ARG A 69 -5.38 15.76 4.46
N LEU A 70 -5.22 14.75 3.61
CA LEU A 70 -3.99 14.53 2.85
C LEU A 70 -3.72 15.68 1.87
N GLY A 71 -4.73 16.10 1.12
CA GLY A 71 -4.62 17.21 0.17
C GLY A 71 -4.28 18.53 0.86
N THR A 72 -5.01 18.87 1.93
CA THR A 72 -4.77 20.08 2.73
C THR A 72 -3.38 20.05 3.39
N CYS A 73 -2.93 18.90 3.87
CA CYS A 73 -1.60 18.77 4.45
C CYS A 73 -0.51 18.96 3.39
N ALA A 74 -0.66 18.37 2.21
CA ALA A 74 0.31 18.52 1.12
C ALA A 74 0.40 19.97 0.64
N ALA A 75 -0.74 20.63 0.43
CA ALA A 75 -0.79 22.05 0.07
C ALA A 75 -0.20 22.95 1.16
N GLY A 76 -0.49 22.64 2.43
CA GLY A 76 0.08 23.33 3.57
C GLY A 76 1.61 23.26 3.58
N ILE A 77 2.16 22.06 3.42
CA ILE A 77 3.61 21.83 3.34
C ILE A 77 4.25 22.56 2.16
N GLU A 78 3.60 22.58 1.00
CA GLU A 78 4.15 23.28 -0.16
C GLU A 78 4.17 24.80 0.07
N THR A 79 3.19 25.34 0.80
CA THR A 79 3.10 26.77 1.11
C THR A 79 4.06 27.19 2.22
N SER A 80 4.09 26.48 3.35
CA SER A 80 4.93 26.80 4.51
C SER A 80 6.37 26.32 4.37
N GLN A 81 6.61 25.37 3.45
CA GLN A 81 7.86 24.61 3.31
C GLN A 81 8.27 23.79 4.54
N GLU A 82 7.43 23.69 5.56
CA GLU A 82 7.71 23.05 6.85
C GLU A 82 6.45 22.38 7.44
N LEU A 83 6.67 21.37 8.29
CA LEU A 83 5.59 20.80 9.10
C LEU A 83 5.26 21.72 10.27
N ASN A 84 3.98 21.90 10.58
CA ASN A 84 3.59 22.53 11.84
C ASN A 84 3.92 21.62 13.04
N ASP A 85 3.84 22.16 14.26
CA ASP A 85 4.26 21.45 15.48
C ASP A 85 3.57 20.09 15.67
N GLU A 86 2.26 20.01 15.37
CA GLU A 86 1.52 18.75 15.51
C GLU A 86 1.91 17.74 14.42
N GLN A 87 2.05 18.19 13.17
CA GLN A 87 2.52 17.34 12.07
C GLN A 87 3.94 16.83 12.33
N ALA A 88 4.83 17.70 12.83
CA ALA A 88 6.19 17.37 13.22
C ALA A 88 6.21 16.32 14.34
N LYS A 89 5.33 16.45 15.33
CA LYS A 89 5.15 15.47 16.40
C LYS A 89 4.68 14.11 15.84
N GLN A 90 3.69 14.10 14.95
CA GLN A 90 3.22 12.85 14.33
C GLN A 90 4.30 12.20 13.45
N ALA A 91 5.10 12.99 12.73
CA ALA A 91 6.23 12.50 11.95
C ALA A 91 7.29 11.84 12.84
N LYS A 92 7.65 12.46 13.97
CA LYS A 92 8.58 11.89 14.96
C LYS A 92 8.07 10.56 15.53
N ILE A 93 6.79 10.49 15.89
CA ILE A 93 6.13 9.25 16.36
C ILE A 93 6.20 8.15 15.28
N ALA A 94 6.00 8.51 14.02
CA ALA A 94 6.10 7.55 12.92
C ALA A 94 7.52 6.98 12.78
N VAL A 95 8.54 7.82 12.87
CA VAL A 95 9.95 7.39 12.80
C VAL A 95 10.28 6.45 13.95
N GLU A 96 9.88 6.80 15.18
CA GLU A 96 10.08 5.97 16.36
C GLU A 96 9.43 4.60 16.18
N ILE A 97 8.16 4.55 15.77
CA ILE A 97 7.43 3.29 15.61
C ILE A 97 8.00 2.44 14.46
N ILE A 98 8.41 3.08 13.37
CA ILE A 98 9.01 2.37 12.24
C ILE A 98 10.35 1.72 12.64
N THR A 99 11.18 2.43 13.40
CA THR A 99 12.58 2.04 13.68
C THR A 99 12.74 1.14 14.90
N THR A 100 11.72 1.05 15.76
CA THR A 100 11.77 0.26 16.99
C THR A 100 10.84 -0.95 16.94
N SER A 101 11.17 -1.97 17.72
CA SER A 101 10.31 -3.16 17.88
C SER A 101 9.07 -2.79 18.69
N GLN A 102 7.89 -2.97 18.10
CA GLN A 102 6.63 -2.62 18.75
C GLN A 102 6.08 -3.78 19.59
N THR A 103 5.58 -3.47 20.77
CA THR A 103 4.99 -4.47 21.68
C THR A 103 3.46 -4.53 21.52
N THR A 104 2.82 -3.38 21.33
CA THR A 104 1.36 -3.31 21.26
C THR A 104 0.82 -3.67 19.88
N ARG A 105 -0.36 -4.30 19.83
CA ARG A 105 -1.06 -4.60 18.57
C ARG A 105 -1.32 -3.34 17.73
N PHE A 106 -1.59 -2.23 18.40
CA PHE A 106 -1.95 -0.97 17.76
C PHE A 106 -0.75 -0.33 17.04
N GLU A 107 0.42 -0.38 17.67
CA GLU A 107 1.67 0.11 17.07
C GLU A 107 2.18 -0.83 15.98
N LYS A 108 2.04 -2.15 16.16
CA LYS A 108 2.32 -3.10 15.08
C LYS A 108 1.45 -2.81 13.85
N THR A 109 0.17 -2.55 14.05
CA THR A 109 -0.75 -2.20 12.96
C THR A 109 -0.34 -0.89 12.29
N TYR A 110 0.07 0.11 13.07
CA TYR A 110 0.60 1.37 12.54
C TYR A 110 1.84 1.13 11.69
N GLN A 111 2.82 0.42 12.25
CA GLN A 111 4.09 0.08 11.63
C GLN A 111 3.86 -0.68 10.32
N ASP A 112 2.99 -1.68 10.32
CA ASP A 112 2.65 -2.47 9.13
C ASP A 112 2.07 -1.59 8.01
N ILE A 113 1.20 -0.63 8.34
CA ILE A 113 0.59 0.26 7.34
C ILE A 113 1.63 1.24 6.81
N LEU A 114 2.46 1.83 7.66
CA LEU A 114 3.53 2.72 7.23
C LEU A 114 4.57 2.00 6.37
N ASN A 115 4.89 0.74 6.69
CA ASN A 115 5.78 -0.09 5.89
C ASN A 115 5.19 -0.41 4.52
N ASP A 116 3.89 -0.70 4.45
CA ASP A 116 3.20 -0.86 3.16
C ASP A 116 3.25 0.41 2.32
N ILE A 117 2.99 1.58 2.92
CA ILE A 117 3.07 2.87 2.23
C ILE A 117 4.50 3.13 1.76
N SER A 118 5.50 2.96 2.63
CA SER A 118 6.92 3.13 2.30
C SER A 118 7.31 2.32 1.07
N ARG A 119 6.91 1.05 1.05
CA ARG A 119 7.23 0.12 -0.02
C ARG A 119 6.49 0.40 -1.34
N LEU A 120 5.23 0.84 -1.28
CA LEU A 120 4.38 0.98 -2.46
C LEU A 120 4.35 2.40 -3.04
N CYS A 121 4.58 3.38 -2.19
CA CYS A 121 4.34 4.80 -2.47
C CYS A 121 5.56 5.67 -2.14
N GLY A 122 6.53 5.16 -1.39
CA GLY A 122 7.76 5.85 -1.04
C GLY A 122 7.71 6.59 0.31
N PRO A 123 8.88 7.00 0.83
CA PRO A 123 9.03 7.63 2.14
C PRO A 123 8.34 9.00 2.24
N GLU A 124 8.18 9.72 1.14
CA GLU A 124 7.49 11.02 1.09
C GLU A 124 6.02 10.86 1.50
N LEU A 125 5.38 9.80 1.00
CA LEU A 125 3.98 9.53 1.29
C LEU A 125 3.79 8.89 2.67
N VAL A 126 4.82 8.22 3.21
CA VAL A 126 4.84 7.83 4.64
C VAL A 126 4.79 9.06 5.52
N LEU A 127 5.67 10.04 5.25
CA LEU A 127 5.73 11.29 6.00
C LEU A 127 4.41 12.04 5.92
N LEU A 128 3.85 12.19 4.71
CA LEU A 128 2.59 12.87 4.50
C LEU A 128 1.43 12.18 5.23
N CYS A 129 1.33 10.84 5.16
CA CYS A 129 0.29 10.11 5.88
C CYS A 129 0.42 10.24 7.39
N ALA A 130 1.65 10.13 7.93
CA ALA A 130 1.90 10.34 9.36
C ALA A 130 1.48 11.75 9.79
N ALA A 131 1.92 12.79 9.06
CA ALA A 131 1.60 14.18 9.36
C ALA A 131 0.09 14.49 9.24
N ALA A 132 -0.58 14.00 8.20
CA ALA A 132 -1.98 14.34 7.93
C ALA A 132 -2.98 13.53 8.76
N LEU A 133 -2.72 12.24 8.98
CA LEU A 133 -3.68 11.32 9.60
C LEU A 133 -3.32 10.99 11.05
N GLY A 134 -2.01 10.91 11.35
CA GLY A 134 -1.49 10.57 12.66
C GLY A 134 -1.66 9.09 13.02
N LYS A 135 -1.04 8.71 14.15
CA LYS A 135 -1.05 7.32 14.67
C LYS A 135 -2.46 6.78 14.83
N HIS A 136 -3.34 7.55 15.47
CA HIS A 136 -4.67 7.08 15.82
C HIS A 136 -5.51 6.69 14.60
N LYS A 137 -5.59 7.55 13.58
CA LYS A 137 -6.45 7.27 12.41
C LYS A 137 -5.90 6.13 11.57
N ILE A 138 -4.58 6.08 11.37
CA ILE A 138 -3.94 5.04 10.56
C ILE A 138 -4.13 3.66 11.18
N SER A 139 -3.89 3.51 12.48
CA SER A 139 -4.02 2.21 13.16
C SER A 139 -5.47 1.71 13.26
N HIS A 140 -6.47 2.59 13.16
CA HIS A 140 -7.88 2.22 13.15
C HIS A 140 -8.45 1.91 11.76
N LEU A 141 -7.65 2.03 10.70
CA LEU A 141 -8.08 1.65 9.35
C LEU A 141 -8.39 0.16 9.31
N ASN A 142 -9.62 -0.18 8.93
CA ASN A 142 -9.94 -1.56 8.62
C ASN A 142 -9.24 -2.00 7.32
N LYS A 143 -9.25 -3.31 7.02
CA LYS A 143 -8.57 -3.87 5.84
C LYS A 143 -8.99 -3.20 4.53
N ARG A 144 -10.27 -2.86 4.38
CA ARG A 144 -10.81 -2.23 3.17
C ARG A 144 -10.35 -0.78 3.04
N ASP A 145 -10.33 -0.03 4.15
CA ASP A 145 -9.89 1.36 4.16
C ASP A 145 -8.38 1.48 3.94
N ARG A 146 -7.57 0.55 4.47
CA ARG A 146 -6.12 0.45 4.15
C ARG A 146 -5.89 0.27 2.65
N LEU A 147 -6.63 -0.63 2.01
CA LEU A 147 -6.53 -0.85 0.56
C LEU A 147 -6.95 0.39 -0.23
N HIS A 148 -8.03 1.05 0.19
CA HIS A 148 -8.48 2.29 -0.46
C HIS A 148 -7.48 3.43 -0.28
N LEU A 149 -6.84 3.55 0.89
CA LEU A 149 -5.77 4.52 1.13
C LEU A 149 -4.59 4.27 0.19
N LEU A 150 -4.08 3.05 0.13
CA LEU A 150 -2.96 2.69 -0.77
C LEU A 150 -3.29 2.93 -2.24
N ASP A 151 -4.49 2.55 -2.69
CA ASP A 151 -4.95 2.81 -4.06
C ASP A 151 -5.07 4.32 -4.35
N HIS A 152 -5.51 5.12 -3.37
CA HIS A 152 -5.59 6.57 -3.50
C HIS A 152 -4.20 7.21 -3.59
N LEU A 153 -3.30 6.88 -2.67
CA LEU A 153 -1.92 7.38 -2.66
C LEU A 153 -1.21 7.09 -3.98
N LYS A 154 -1.36 5.87 -4.51
CA LYS A 154 -0.77 5.48 -5.79
C LYS A 154 -1.37 6.22 -6.98
N LYS A 155 -2.68 6.45 -6.99
CA LYS A 155 -3.36 7.19 -8.08
C LYS A 155 -3.07 8.68 -8.07
N LYS A 156 -2.82 9.24 -6.90
CA LYS A 156 -2.64 10.67 -6.66
C LYS A 156 -1.20 11.01 -6.28
N GLU A 157 -0.26 10.11 -6.59
CA GLU A 157 1.14 10.24 -6.20
C GLU A 157 1.75 11.56 -6.70
N SER A 158 1.52 11.93 -7.96
CA SER A 158 2.04 13.17 -8.55
C SER A 158 1.43 14.44 -7.95
N GLU A 159 0.21 14.38 -7.42
CA GLU A 159 -0.46 15.52 -6.78
C GLU A 159 -0.05 15.65 -5.31
N LEU A 160 0.24 14.53 -4.64
CA LEU A 160 0.55 14.49 -3.21
C LEU A 160 2.05 14.61 -2.93
N LYS A 161 2.92 14.17 -3.85
CA LYS A 161 4.38 14.31 -3.72
C LYS A 161 4.82 15.72 -4.11
N VAL A 162 4.53 16.66 -3.21
CA VAL A 162 4.99 18.04 -3.34
C VAL A 162 6.50 18.15 -3.16
N SER A 163 7.11 19.15 -3.81
CA SER A 163 8.56 19.35 -3.94
C SER A 163 9.30 19.19 -2.61
N ARG A 164 8.70 19.74 -1.55
CA ARG A 164 9.34 19.87 -0.25
C ARG A 164 9.38 18.57 0.56
N LEU A 165 8.50 17.60 0.27
CA LEU A 165 8.43 16.36 1.05
C LEU A 165 9.75 15.57 1.03
N ALA A 166 10.49 15.58 -0.08
CA ALA A 166 11.77 14.88 -0.18
C ALA A 166 12.80 15.44 0.82
N ALA A 167 12.89 16.76 0.96
CA ALA A 167 13.77 17.39 1.94
C ALA A 167 13.33 17.10 3.38
N LEU A 168 12.03 17.10 3.64
CA LEU A 168 11.49 16.80 4.97
C LEU A 168 11.68 15.32 5.36
N VAL A 169 11.63 14.40 4.39
CA VAL A 169 11.99 12.99 4.63
C VAL A 169 13.39 12.86 5.22
N ASP A 170 14.35 13.65 4.72
CA ASP A 170 15.71 13.67 5.23
C ASP A 170 15.82 14.33 6.61
N VAL A 171 15.13 15.46 6.83
CA VAL A 171 15.08 16.16 8.13
C VAL A 171 14.53 15.26 9.24
N TYR A 172 13.41 14.59 8.96
CA TYR A 172 12.74 13.71 9.93
C TYR A 172 13.32 12.29 9.93
N LYS A 173 14.30 11.99 9.07
CA LYS A 173 14.96 10.68 8.96
C LYS A 173 13.98 9.53 8.72
N ILE A 174 12.98 9.76 7.85
CA ILE A 174 12.04 8.71 7.46
C ILE A 174 12.83 7.65 6.68
N PRO A 175 12.78 6.36 7.08
CA PRO A 175 13.54 5.33 6.40
C PRO A 175 13.15 5.19 4.92
N LYS A 176 14.11 5.44 4.02
CA LYS A 176 13.93 5.38 2.56
C LYS A 176 13.80 3.95 2.02
N SER A 177 14.20 2.95 2.82
CA SER A 177 14.07 1.54 2.48
C SER A 177 14.10 0.70 3.76
N LEU A 178 12.97 0.12 4.17
CA LEU A 178 12.98 -0.85 5.26
C LEU A 178 13.28 -2.27 4.81
N PHE A 179 13.42 -2.54 3.52
CA PHE A 179 13.89 -3.81 3.03
C PHE A 179 14.73 -3.65 1.76
N LYS A 180 16.02 -3.96 1.84
CA LYS A 180 16.78 -4.52 0.72
C LYS A 180 16.17 -5.88 0.40
N VAL A 181 15.17 -5.91 -0.47
CA VAL A 181 14.93 -7.09 -1.31
C VAL A 181 15.09 -6.59 -2.72
N SER A 182 16.15 -7.08 -3.38
CA SER A 182 16.44 -6.80 -4.78
C SER A 182 15.21 -7.12 -5.63
N ILE A 183 14.51 -6.09 -6.09
CA ILE A 183 13.49 -6.22 -7.13
C ILE A 183 14.11 -5.66 -8.40
N ILE A 184 14.37 -6.56 -9.35
CA ILE A 184 14.63 -6.21 -10.73
C ILE A 184 13.40 -5.44 -11.21
N ASN A 185 13.65 -4.19 -11.59
CA ASN A 185 12.61 -3.27 -12.03
C ASN A 185 12.03 -3.71 -13.37
N SER A 186 10.72 -3.46 -13.47
CA SER A 186 9.98 -3.12 -14.68
C SER A 186 10.02 -4.10 -15.85
N LEU A 187 8.86 -4.72 -16.11
CA LEU A 187 8.19 -4.57 -17.40
C LEU A 187 6.69 -4.90 -17.24
N LEU A 188 5.86 -3.96 -17.71
CA LEU A 188 4.43 -4.08 -18.02
C LEU A 188 3.43 -4.12 -16.85
N SER A 189 2.87 -2.93 -16.56
CA SER A 189 1.45 -2.67 -16.24
C SER A 189 0.60 -3.88 -15.82
N GLY A 190 0.82 -4.39 -14.62
CA GLY A 190 0.09 -5.57 -14.15
C GLY A 190 0.42 -5.87 -12.70
N VAL A 191 -0.07 -5.03 -11.80
CA VAL A 191 0.12 -5.14 -10.36
C VAL A 191 -0.24 -6.54 -9.85
N PHE A 192 0.77 -7.31 -9.46
CA PHE A 192 0.67 -8.41 -8.49
C PHE A 192 1.85 -8.32 -7.54
N TYR A 193 1.57 -8.15 -6.25
CA TYR A 193 2.60 -8.15 -5.20
C TYR A 193 2.54 -9.48 -4.45
N ILE A 194 3.68 -10.17 -4.42
CA ILE A 194 3.91 -11.43 -3.71
C ILE A 194 4.48 -11.17 -2.31
N TYR A 195 3.86 -11.72 -1.26
CA TYR A 195 4.41 -11.72 0.11
C TYR A 195 4.56 -13.16 0.61
N LYS A 196 5.76 -13.46 1.15
CA LYS A 196 6.06 -14.65 1.95
C LYS A 196 5.41 -14.56 3.32
#